data_AF-A0A259APV0-F1
#
_entry.id   AF-A0A259APV0-F1
#
_cell.length_a   1.000
_cell.length_b   1.000
_cell.length_c   1.000
_cell.angle_alpha   90.00
_cell.angle_beta   90.00
_cell.angle_gamma   90.00
#
_symmetry.space_group_name_H-M   'P 1'
#
loop_
_entity.id
_entity.type
_entity.pdbx_description
1 polymer ?
#
loop_
_entity_poly.entity_id
_entity_poly.type
_entity_poly.pdbx_seq_one_letter_code
_entity_poly.pdbx_strand_id
1 'polypeptide(L)'
;LWLPGGPGGPALLLLHNFYAVRSYNPSSNYALAVVHLGDRVMGEGPFETPWPGGERPLTLPEIQETQQRLTALGFNTGGTDGRVGQDTMRAVRGFQQKVGLSPADGYPGIAVLEALRKAR
;
A
#
# COMPACT_ATOMS: atom_id res chain seq x y z
N LEU A 1 18.29 -5.45 -6.20
CA LEU A 1 17.84 -4.11 -5.81
C LEU A 1 16.33 -4.17 -5.55
N TRP A 2 15.86 -3.67 -4.41
CA TRP A 2 14.44 -3.62 -4.05
C TRP A 2 14.03 -2.21 -3.67
N LEU A 3 12.87 -1.77 -4.17
CA LEU A 3 12.29 -0.45 -3.96
C LEU A 3 10.95 -0.60 -3.20
N PRO A 4 10.97 -0.84 -1.88
CA PRO A 4 9.77 -1.10 -1.11
C PRO A 4 8.75 0.05 -1.14
N GLY A 5 9.22 1.29 -1.30
CA GLY A 5 8.37 2.49 -1.37
C GLY A 5 8.12 2.98 -2.79
N GLY A 6 8.54 2.24 -3.81
CA GLY A 6 8.54 2.71 -5.19
C GLY A 6 9.56 3.83 -5.46
N PRO A 7 9.44 4.52 -6.61
CA PRO A 7 10.31 5.63 -6.97
C PRO A 7 10.30 6.75 -5.91
N GLY A 8 11.48 7.24 -5.53
CA GLY A 8 11.64 8.29 -4.53
C GLY A 8 11.70 7.81 -3.07
N GLY A 9 11.55 6.51 -2.82
CA GLY A 9 11.77 5.89 -1.51
C GLY A 9 13.15 5.24 -1.33
N PRO A 10 13.38 4.57 -0.20
CA PRO A 10 14.60 3.82 0.05
C PRO A 10 14.89 2.78 -1.04
N ALA A 11 16.13 2.71 -1.48
CA ALA A 11 16.62 1.68 -2.40
C ALA A 11 17.55 0.72 -1.66
N LEU A 12 17.14 -0.55 -1.55
CA LEU A 12 17.80 -1.52 -0.69
C LEU A 12 18.43 -2.66 -1.51
N LEU A 13 19.68 -2.99 -1.18
CA LEU A 13 20.34 -4.19 -1.69
C LEU A 13 19.97 -5.36 -0.77
N LEU A 14 19.22 -6.33 -1.29
CA LEU A 14 18.86 -7.53 -0.54
C LEU A 14 19.99 -8.56 -0.62
N LEU A 15 20.54 -8.91 0.53
CA LEU A 15 21.62 -9.89 0.69
C LEU A 15 21.13 -11.17 1.37
N HIS A 16 22.02 -12.15 1.51
CA HIS A 16 21.75 -13.45 2.12
C HIS A 16 20.97 -13.36 3.45
N ASN A 17 21.37 -12.47 4.36
CA ASN A 17 20.76 -12.34 5.68
C ASN A 17 19.28 -11.90 5.62
N PHE A 18 18.91 -11.08 4.64
CA PHE A 18 17.51 -10.71 4.43
C PHE A 18 16.64 -11.95 4.12
N TYR A 19 17.15 -12.84 3.24
CA TYR A 19 16.45 -14.06 2.88
C TYR A 19 16.43 -15.09 4.02
N ALA A 20 17.45 -15.12 4.87
CA ALA A 20 17.45 -15.94 6.08
C ALA A 20 16.35 -15.52 7.08
N VAL A 21 16.13 -14.21 7.29
CA VAL A 21 15.00 -13.75 8.12
C VAL A 21 13.66 -14.07 7.47
N ARG A 22 13.55 -13.88 6.15
CA ARG A 22 12.31 -14.16 5.39
C ARG A 22 11.92 -15.64 5.37
N SER A 23 12.84 -16.58 5.59
CA SER A 23 12.47 -18.00 5.71
C SER A 23 11.66 -18.30 6.98
N TYR A 24 11.74 -17.44 8.00
CA TYR A 24 10.90 -17.54 9.20
C TYR A 24 9.47 -17.04 8.94
N ASN A 25 9.34 -15.92 8.22
CA ASN A 25 8.05 -15.36 7.81
C ASN A 25 8.17 -14.83 6.36
N PRO A 26 7.44 -15.39 5.39
CA PRO A 26 7.62 -15.13 3.95
C PRO A 26 7.18 -13.72 3.48
N SER A 27 7.07 -12.74 4.39
CA SER A 27 6.79 -11.33 4.11
C SER A 27 8.07 -10.50 4.00
N SER A 28 8.27 -9.83 2.87
CA SER A 28 9.41 -8.91 2.67
C SER A 28 9.35 -7.70 3.61
N ASN A 29 8.15 -7.22 3.94
CA ASN A 29 7.97 -6.10 4.88
C ASN A 29 8.33 -6.52 6.30
N TYR A 30 7.98 -7.75 6.69
CA TYR A 30 8.40 -8.31 7.97
C TYR A 30 9.92 -8.43 8.03
N ALA A 31 10.54 -9.02 7.01
CA ALA A 31 11.99 -9.17 6.96
C ALA A 31 12.70 -7.81 7.02
N LEU A 32 12.22 -6.80 6.29
CA LEU A 32 12.74 -5.43 6.33
C LEU A 32 12.65 -4.83 7.74
N ALA A 33 11.50 -4.98 8.40
CA ALA A 33 11.31 -4.46 9.75
C ALA A 33 12.28 -5.10 10.75
N VAL A 34 12.49 -6.42 10.67
CA VAL A 34 13.40 -7.14 11.57
C VAL A 34 14.85 -6.77 11.33
N VAL A 35 15.33 -6.76 10.08
CA VAL A 35 16.73 -6.40 9.80
C VAL A 35 17.01 -4.95 10.19
N HIS A 36 16.11 -4.02 9.86
CA HIS A 36 16.28 -2.61 10.20
C HIS A 36 16.21 -2.39 11.72
N LEU A 37 15.33 -3.11 12.44
CA LEU A 37 15.33 -3.07 13.90
C LEU A 37 16.67 -3.52 14.49
N GLY A 38 17.30 -4.55 13.90
CA GLY A 38 18.65 -4.98 14.26
C GLY A 38 19.67 -3.86 14.13
N ASP A 39 19.69 -3.17 12.99
CA ASP A 39 20.57 -1.99 12.76
C ASP A 39 20.32 -0.91 13.83
N ARG A 40 19.06 -0.59 14.12
CA ARG A 40 18.68 0.42 15.13
C ARG A 40 19.13 0.02 16.54
N VAL A 41 19.08 -1.26 16.91
CA VAL A 41 19.56 -1.77 18.20
C VAL A 41 21.09 -1.69 18.31
N MET A 42 21.80 -1.86 17.20
CA MET A 42 23.26 -1.73 17.14
C MET A 42 23.73 -0.26 17.12
N GLY A 43 22.81 0.71 17.11
CA GLY A 43 23.10 2.14 17.13
C GLY A 43 23.19 2.79 15.75
N GLU A 44 22.87 2.07 14.68
CA GLU A 44 22.85 2.62 13.32
C GLU A 44 21.68 3.60 13.11
N GLY A 45 21.81 4.45 12.08
CA GLY A 45 20.83 5.47 11.71
C GLY A 45 19.48 4.94 11.16
N PRO A 46 18.49 5.81 10.96
CA PRO A 46 17.29 5.47 10.18
C PRO A 46 17.66 5.32 8.69
N PHE A 47 16.68 5.01 7.83
CA PHE A 47 16.90 5.11 6.39
C PHE A 47 17.31 6.54 6.00
N GLU A 48 18.39 6.66 5.24
CA GLU A 48 18.90 7.93 4.70
C GLU A 48 17.86 8.64 3.82
N THR A 49 17.22 7.88 2.92
CA THR A 49 16.10 8.38 2.13
C THR A 49 14.82 8.13 2.91
N PRO A 50 14.03 9.17 3.25
CA PRO A 50 12.75 8.96 3.88
C PRO A 50 11.81 8.21 2.93
N TRP A 51 10.81 7.56 3.48
CA TRP A 51 9.73 7.03 2.66
C TRP A 51 9.05 8.19 1.91
N PRO A 52 8.66 8.00 0.64
CA PRO A 52 7.94 9.03 -0.07
C PRO A 52 6.68 9.34 0.74
N GLY A 53 6.37 10.63 0.88
CA GLY A 53 5.21 11.08 1.63
C GLY A 53 3.96 10.38 1.10
N GLY A 54 3.42 9.48 1.91
CA GLY A 54 2.16 8.82 1.62
C GLY A 54 0.99 9.76 1.89
N GLU A 55 -0.13 9.48 1.26
CA GLU A 55 -1.40 10.08 1.65
C GLU A 55 -1.71 9.71 3.11
N ARG A 56 -2.43 10.58 3.83
CA ARG A 56 -2.99 10.14 5.12
C ARG A 56 -3.89 8.92 4.86
N PRO A 57 -3.96 7.96 5.79
CA PRO A 57 -4.96 6.91 5.71
C PRO A 57 -6.36 7.51 5.60
N LEU A 58 -7.21 6.86 4.80
CA LEU A 58 -8.64 7.17 4.82
C LEU A 58 -9.22 6.87 6.20
N THR A 59 -10.12 7.74 6.64
CA THR A 59 -10.94 7.48 7.82
C THR A 59 -11.95 6.37 7.52
N LEU A 60 -12.51 5.74 8.57
CA LEU A 60 -13.52 4.70 8.39
C LEU A 60 -14.69 5.14 7.48
N PRO A 61 -15.29 6.35 7.66
CA PRO A 61 -16.33 6.83 6.75
C PRO A 61 -15.87 6.99 5.31
N GLU A 62 -14.63 7.40 5.07
CA GLU A 62 -14.06 7.55 3.72
C GLU A 62 -13.81 6.21 3.03
N ILE A 63 -13.43 5.17 3.78
CA ILE A 63 -13.33 3.81 3.24
C ILE A 63 -14.71 3.30 2.85
N GLN A 64 -15.72 3.50 3.71
CA GLN A 64 -17.09 3.10 3.41
C GLN A 64 -17.65 3.85 2.19
N GLU A 65 -17.38 5.15 2.08
CA GLU A 65 -17.72 5.95 0.90
C GLU A 65 -17.04 5.39 -0.37
N THR A 66 -15.75 5.07 -0.29
CA THR A 66 -14.99 4.46 -1.38
C THR A 66 -15.64 3.16 -1.83
N GLN A 67 -15.97 2.27 -0.90
CA GLN A 67 -16.60 0.98 -1.18
C GLN A 67 -17.98 1.14 -1.84
N GLN A 68 -18.80 2.08 -1.34
CA GLN A 68 -20.13 2.36 -1.86
C GLN A 68 -20.05 2.88 -3.30
N ARG A 69 -19.16 3.84 -3.57
CA ARG A 69 -18.96 4.42 -4.91
C ARG A 69 -18.41 3.41 -5.90
N LEU A 70 -17.42 2.61 -5.50
CA LEU A 70 -16.88 1.54 -6.34
C LEU A 70 -17.97 0.55 -6.74
N THR A 71 -18.77 0.10 -5.77
CA THR A 71 -19.87 -0.83 -6.04
C THR A 71 -20.91 -0.21 -6.97
N ALA A 72 -21.26 1.06 -6.77
CA ALA A 72 -22.19 1.79 -7.65
C ALA A 72 -21.67 1.90 -9.10
N LEU A 73 -20.35 1.96 -9.29
CA LEU A 73 -19.69 1.98 -10.60
C LEU A 73 -19.44 0.57 -11.20
N GLY A 74 -19.94 -0.49 -10.54
CA GLY A 74 -19.81 -1.88 -10.99
C GLY A 74 -18.55 -2.61 -10.51
N PHE A 75 -17.75 -2.00 -9.63
CA PHE A 75 -16.58 -2.63 -9.02
C PHE A 75 -16.95 -3.22 -7.66
N ASN A 76 -17.28 -4.52 -7.64
CA ASN A 76 -17.75 -5.20 -6.43
C ASN A 76 -16.68 -5.23 -5.32
N THR A 77 -16.95 -4.55 -4.20
CA THR A 77 -16.08 -4.53 -3.01
C THR A 77 -16.42 -5.59 -1.97
N GLY A 78 -17.45 -6.41 -2.18
CA GLY A 78 -17.91 -7.41 -1.22
C GLY A 78 -18.69 -6.83 -0.03
N GLY A 79 -19.01 -5.52 -0.07
CA GLY A 79 -19.73 -4.81 0.99
C GLY A 79 -19.12 -3.43 1.29
N THR A 80 -19.71 -2.72 2.26
CA THR A 80 -19.32 -1.37 2.70
C THR A 80 -19.05 -1.34 4.21
N ASP A 81 -18.30 -2.31 4.71
CA ASP A 81 -18.01 -2.49 6.14
C ASP A 81 -16.83 -1.64 6.64
N GLY A 82 -16.15 -0.91 5.74
CA GLY A 82 -14.98 -0.12 6.06
C GLY A 82 -13.69 -0.93 6.20
N ARG A 83 -13.70 -2.23 5.90
CA ARG A 83 -12.52 -3.09 5.93
C ARG A 83 -11.92 -3.24 4.53
N VAL A 84 -10.63 -2.98 4.40
CA VAL A 84 -9.91 -3.14 3.12
C VAL A 84 -9.48 -4.59 2.94
N GLY A 85 -10.40 -5.41 2.45
CA GLY A 85 -10.15 -6.81 2.07
C GLY A 85 -9.71 -6.99 0.61
N GLN A 86 -9.52 -8.24 0.20
CA GLN A 86 -9.12 -8.61 -1.16
C GLN A 86 -10.08 -8.08 -2.23
N ASP A 87 -11.39 -8.11 -1.96
CA ASP A 87 -12.41 -7.61 -2.88
C ASP A 87 -12.33 -6.09 -3.05
N THR A 88 -12.19 -5.34 -1.95
CA THR A 88 -11.94 -3.89 -1.99
C THR A 88 -10.69 -3.56 -2.80
N MET A 89 -9.56 -4.24 -2.55
CA MET A 89 -8.31 -3.99 -3.28
C MET A 89 -8.44 -4.30 -4.79
N ARG A 90 -9.13 -5.38 -5.14
CA ARG A 90 -9.40 -5.74 -6.54
C ARG A 90 -10.29 -4.72 -7.23
N ALA A 91 -11.35 -4.26 -6.55
CA ALA A 91 -12.26 -3.23 -7.06
C ALA A 91 -11.53 -1.89 -7.28
N VAL A 92 -10.71 -1.46 -6.32
CA VAL A 92 -9.88 -0.26 -6.44
C VAL A 92 -8.94 -0.37 -7.64
N ARG A 93 -8.24 -1.50 -7.77
CA ARG A 93 -7.31 -1.73 -8.89
C ARG A 93 -8.02 -1.64 -10.24
N GLY A 94 -9.19 -2.26 -10.35
CA GLY A 94 -10.01 -2.18 -11.58
C GLY A 94 -10.44 -0.74 -11.89
N PHE A 95 -10.83 0.02 -10.87
CA PHE A 95 -11.18 1.43 -11.04
C PHE A 95 -9.97 2.29 -11.46
N GLN A 96 -8.82 2.14 -10.79
CA GLN A 96 -7.57 2.81 -11.14
C GLN A 96 -7.20 2.57 -12.62
N GLN A 97 -7.29 1.32 -13.07
CA GLN A 97 -7.08 0.97 -14.49
C GLN A 97 -8.08 1.66 -15.42
N LYS A 98 -9.38 1.65 -15.07
CA LYS A 98 -10.43 2.28 -15.89
C LYS A 98 -10.22 3.78 -16.08
N VAL A 99 -9.73 4.48 -15.06
CA VAL A 99 -9.55 5.95 -15.09
C VAL A 99 -8.12 6.39 -15.40
N GLY A 100 -7.21 5.44 -15.66
CA GLY A 100 -5.79 5.74 -15.93
C GLY A 100 -5.00 6.25 -14.73
N LEU A 101 -5.45 5.97 -13.50
CA LEU A 101 -4.69 6.30 -12.29
C LEU A 101 -3.49 5.35 -12.16
N SER A 102 -2.29 5.90 -12.03
CA SER A 102 -1.05 5.13 -11.90
C SER A 102 -0.36 5.44 -10.57
N PRO A 103 0.13 4.43 -9.82
CA PRO A 103 0.02 3.00 -10.13
C PRO A 103 -1.39 2.43 -9.89
N ALA A 104 -1.77 1.43 -10.68
CA ALA A 104 -2.97 0.62 -10.43
C ALA A 104 -2.65 -0.54 -9.45
N ASP A 105 -2.37 -0.17 -8.20
CA ASP A 105 -1.89 -1.05 -7.14
C ASP A 105 -3.02 -1.63 -6.27
N GLY A 106 -4.23 -1.10 -6.34
CA GLY A 106 -5.37 -1.48 -5.51
C GLY A 106 -5.42 -0.78 -4.15
N TYR A 107 -4.58 0.23 -3.90
CA TYR A 107 -4.58 0.99 -2.65
C TYR A 107 -5.72 2.02 -2.61
N PRO A 108 -6.68 1.93 -1.67
CA PRO A 108 -7.79 2.88 -1.55
C PRO A 108 -7.35 4.18 -0.87
N GLY A 109 -6.51 4.95 -1.55
CA GLY A 109 -6.05 6.27 -1.08
C GLY A 109 -7.05 7.41 -1.33
N ILE A 110 -6.73 8.58 -0.81
CA ILE A 110 -7.33 9.88 -1.12
C ILE A 110 -7.40 10.10 -2.63
N ALA A 111 -6.34 9.81 -3.40
CA ALA A 111 -6.39 9.99 -4.86
C ALA A 111 -7.52 9.16 -5.52
N VAL A 112 -7.73 7.93 -5.06
CA VAL A 112 -8.83 7.07 -5.52
C VAL A 112 -10.18 7.63 -5.10
N LEU A 113 -10.32 8.04 -3.84
CA LEU A 113 -11.56 8.62 -3.32
C LEU A 113 -11.95 9.91 -4.07
N GLU A 114 -11.00 10.80 -4.32
CA GLU A 114 -11.21 12.03 -5.08
C GLU A 114 -11.59 11.74 -6.54
N ALA A 115 -10.96 10.75 -7.18
CA ALA A 115 -11.36 10.30 -8.50
C ALA A 115 -12.79 9.73 -8.51
N LEU A 116 -13.17 8.95 -7.49
CA LEU A 116 -14.53 8.41 -7.34
C LEU A 116 -15.58 9.50 -7.08
N ARG A 117 -15.22 10.59 -6.40
CA ARG A 117 -16.11 11.75 -6.20
C ARG A 117 -16.36 12.52 -7.50
N LYS A 118 -15.42 12.46 -8.45
CA LYS A 118 -15.53 13.10 -9.78
C LYS A 118 -16.22 12.21 -10.81
N ALA A 119 -16.08 10.90 -10.71
CA ALA A 119 -16.79 9.93 -11.54
C ALA A 119 -18.28 9.92 -11.15
N ARG A 120 -19.10 10.67 -11.90
CA ARG A 120 -20.56 10.65 -11.77
C ARG A 120 -21.16 9.44 -12.46
#